data_AF-A0A2H0ET68-F1
#
_entry.id   AF-A0A2H0ET68-F1
#
_cell.length_a   1.000
_cell.length_b   1.000
_cell.length_c   1.000
_cell.angle_alpha   90.00
_cell.angle_beta   90.00
_cell.angle_gamma   90.00
#
_symmetry.space_group_name_H-M   'P 1'
#
loop_
_entity.id
_entity.type
_entity.pdbx_description
1 polymer ?
#
loop_
_entity_poly.entity_id
_entity_poly.type
_entity_poly.pdbx_seq_one_letter_code
_entity_poly.pdbx_strand_id
1 'polypeptide(L)'
;TACDASPGDAVQTVTIAAEPLFGARDAALELAALEAHLRGPQGRRGLGLSGDAPTRVVASRRDGATLYLVIEDAAAPEALLCRAFTEVNGRLAMVSASAAAGEGERALLRRAEAMVGALKAVNAVAERFGPEPAPRPQRA
;
A
#
# COMPACT_ATOMS: atom_id res chain seq x y z
N THR A 1 20.19 -4.76 7.95
CA THR A 1 19.57 -6.06 8.27
C THR A 1 18.76 -6.48 7.08
N ALA A 2 19.27 -7.46 6.33
CA ALA A 2 18.60 -7.97 5.13
C ALA A 2 17.40 -8.81 5.58
N CYS A 3 16.23 -8.53 5.00
CA CYS A 3 15.06 -9.38 5.18
C CYS A 3 15.22 -10.61 4.28
N ASP A 4 15.62 -11.73 4.86
CA ASP A 4 15.64 -13.02 4.18
C ASP A 4 14.18 -13.43 3.88
N ALA A 5 13.77 -13.27 2.62
CA ALA A 5 12.50 -13.77 2.13
C ALA A 5 12.67 -15.26 1.79
N SER A 6 12.05 -16.13 2.59
CA SER A 6 11.91 -17.54 2.23
C SER A 6 11.05 -17.65 0.96
N PRO A 7 11.42 -18.50 -0.01
CA PRO A 7 10.64 -18.72 -1.23
C PRO A 7 9.38 -19.52 -0.86
N GLY A 8 8.31 -18.80 -0.54
CA GLY A 8 7.04 -19.35 -0.05
C GLY A 8 6.21 -18.35 0.76
N ASP A 9 6.83 -17.27 1.24
CA ASP A 9 6.16 -16.29 2.10
C ASP A 9 5.72 -15.04 1.32
N ALA A 10 4.50 -14.62 1.61
CA ALA A 10 3.81 -13.48 1.01
C ALA A 10 4.75 -12.27 0.94
N VAL A 11 5.09 -11.84 -0.28
CA VAL A 11 5.77 -10.57 -0.52
C VAL A 11 4.88 -9.47 0.07
N GLN A 12 5.31 -8.96 1.22
CA GLN A 12 4.67 -7.90 1.98
C GLN A 12 5.56 -6.67 1.88
N THR A 13 5.11 -5.68 1.12
CA THR A 13 5.86 -4.43 0.97
C THR A 13 4.96 -3.25 1.33
N VAL A 14 5.50 -2.36 2.15
CA VAL A 14 4.90 -1.07 2.45
C VAL A 14 5.80 -0.01 1.85
N THR A 15 5.27 0.74 0.90
CA THR A 15 5.96 1.86 0.26
C THR A 15 5.24 3.14 0.64
N ILE A 16 5.96 4.10 1.21
CA ILE A 16 5.42 5.42 1.54
C ILE A 16 6.06 6.44 0.60
N ALA A 17 5.24 7.27 -0.05
CA ALA A 17 5.75 8.33 -0.92
C ALA A 17 6.60 9.32 -0.11
N ALA A 18 7.73 9.76 -0.68
CA ALA A 18 8.62 10.74 -0.04
C ALA A 18 7.94 12.11 0.13
N GLU A 19 7.09 12.48 -0.81
CA GLU A 19 6.31 13.71 -0.79
C GLU A 19 4.82 13.41 -0.51
N PRO A 20 4.10 14.34 0.14
CA PRO A 20 2.65 14.26 0.19
C PRO A 20 2.11 14.28 -1.24
N LEU A 21 1.31 13.29 -1.60
CA LEU A 21 0.85 13.11 -2.99
C LEU A 21 0.20 14.35 -3.59
N PHE A 22 -0.52 15.11 -2.77
CA PHE A 22 -1.51 16.07 -3.25
C PHE A 22 -1.47 17.44 -2.58
N GLY A 23 -0.46 17.71 -1.75
CA GLY A 23 -0.44 18.93 -0.93
C GLY A 23 -1.69 19.04 -0.03
N ALA A 24 -2.15 20.26 0.27
CA ALA A 24 -3.29 20.51 1.17
C ALA A 24 -4.69 20.29 0.56
N ARG A 25 -4.86 19.28 -0.31
CA ARG A 25 -6.14 19.00 -0.98
C ARG A 25 -6.94 17.89 -0.30
N ASP A 26 -8.23 17.80 -0.64
CA ASP A 26 -9.17 16.81 -0.11
C ASP A 26 -8.77 15.38 -0.52
N ALA A 27 -8.36 14.57 0.46
CA ALA A 27 -7.91 13.20 0.28
C ALA A 27 -8.90 12.30 -0.48
N ALA A 28 -10.21 12.56 -0.38
CA ALA A 28 -11.23 11.74 -1.03
C ALA A 28 -11.27 11.95 -2.56
N LEU A 29 -11.15 13.20 -3.01
CA LEU A 29 -11.07 13.54 -4.44
C LEU A 29 -9.82 12.96 -5.08
N GLU A 30 -8.72 13.02 -4.34
CA GLU A 30 -7.43 12.60 -4.86
C GLU A 30 -7.29 11.07 -4.88
N LEU A 31 -7.87 10.37 -3.91
CA LEU A 31 -7.98 8.91 -3.97
C LEU A 31 -8.82 8.45 -5.18
N ALA A 32 -9.86 9.22 -5.54
CA ALA A 32 -10.66 8.95 -6.73
C ALA A 32 -9.87 9.19 -8.03
N ALA A 33 -9.04 10.25 -8.09
CA ALA A 33 -8.15 10.50 -9.21
C ALA A 33 -7.09 9.41 -9.36
N LEU A 34 -6.52 8.96 -8.24
CA LEU A 34 -5.60 7.82 -8.21
C LEU A 34 -6.25 6.55 -8.74
N GLU A 35 -7.47 6.21 -8.30
CA GLU A 35 -8.19 5.05 -8.81
C GLU A 35 -8.42 5.12 -10.32
N ALA A 36 -8.82 6.28 -10.83
CA ALA A 36 -9.01 6.49 -12.26
C ALA A 36 -7.70 6.28 -13.04
N HIS A 37 -6.59 6.81 -12.52
CA HIS A 37 -5.27 6.62 -13.10
C HIS A 37 -4.84 5.14 -13.10
N LEU A 38 -4.97 4.46 -11.96
CA LEU A 38 -4.60 3.05 -11.78
C LEU A 38 -5.44 2.10 -12.63
N ARG A 39 -6.67 2.47 -12.99
CA ARG A 39 -7.48 1.75 -13.96
C ARG A 39 -7.09 2.01 -15.41
N GLY A 40 -6.35 3.07 -15.69
CA GLY A 40 -5.84 3.39 -17.02
C GLY A 40 -4.67 2.49 -17.46
N PRO A 41 -4.38 2.39 -18.77
CA PRO A 41 -3.32 1.52 -19.28
C PRO A 41 -1.93 1.79 -18.69
N GLN A 42 -1.60 3.06 -18.43
CA GLN A 42 -0.33 3.46 -17.84
C GLN A 42 -0.26 3.14 -16.34
N GLY A 43 -1.31 3.46 -15.58
CA GLY A 43 -1.35 3.18 -14.14
C GLY A 43 -1.31 1.69 -13.82
N ARG A 44 -1.93 0.84 -14.66
CA ARG A 44 -1.87 -0.62 -14.50
C ARG A 44 -0.46 -1.18 -14.56
N ARG A 45 0.42 -0.65 -15.41
CA ARG A 45 1.80 -1.14 -15.51
C ARG A 45 2.51 -1.08 -14.15
N GLY A 46 2.32 0.04 -13.44
CA GLY A 46 2.88 0.25 -12.10
C GLY A 46 2.30 -0.61 -10.97
N LEU A 47 1.25 -1.40 -11.22
CA LEU A 47 0.62 -2.24 -10.19
C LEU A 47 1.29 -3.62 -10.04
N GLY A 48 1.92 -4.12 -11.10
CA GLY A 48 2.54 -5.45 -11.13
C GLY A 48 3.80 -5.56 -10.27
N LEU A 49 4.30 -6.78 -10.10
CA LEU A 49 5.56 -7.06 -9.40
C LEU A 49 6.77 -6.54 -10.19
N SER A 50 6.68 -6.59 -11.53
CA SER A 50 7.75 -6.25 -12.45
C SER A 50 7.55 -4.91 -13.17
N GLY A 51 6.49 -4.15 -12.85
CA GLY A 51 6.27 -2.77 -13.32
C GLY A 51 5.95 -2.59 -14.82
N ASP A 52 6.22 -3.59 -15.65
CA ASP A 52 6.01 -3.55 -17.11
C ASP A 52 5.10 -4.66 -17.64
N ALA A 53 4.80 -5.67 -16.82
CA ALA A 53 3.89 -6.74 -17.20
C ALA A 53 2.45 -6.22 -17.32
N PRO A 54 1.66 -6.68 -18.30
CA PRO A 54 0.25 -6.34 -18.39
C PRO A 54 -0.46 -6.86 -17.14
N THR A 55 -0.96 -5.95 -16.32
CA THR A 55 -1.74 -6.32 -15.15
C THR A 55 -3.22 -6.10 -15.39
N ARG A 56 -4.03 -6.95 -14.78
CA ARG A 56 -5.48 -6.83 -14.81
C ARG A 56 -5.99 -6.57 -13.40
N VAL A 57 -6.64 -5.43 -13.19
CA VAL A 57 -7.45 -5.21 -11.98
C VAL A 57 -8.70 -6.08 -12.10
N VAL A 58 -8.83 -7.07 -11.21
CA VAL A 58 -9.96 -8.01 -11.19
C VAL A 58 -11.02 -7.61 -10.18
N ALA A 59 -10.61 -6.98 -9.09
CA ALA A 59 -11.52 -6.41 -8.10
C ALA A 59 -10.97 -5.10 -7.56
N SER A 60 -11.88 -4.23 -7.12
CA SER A 60 -11.53 -3.00 -6.43
C SER A 60 -12.56 -2.70 -5.35
N ARG A 61 -12.12 -2.25 -4.19
CA ARG A 61 -12.98 -1.87 -3.08
C ARG A 61 -12.46 -0.60 -2.43
N ARG A 62 -13.37 0.30 -2.06
CA ARG A 62 -13.08 1.43 -1.18
C ARG A 62 -13.58 1.14 0.23
N ASP A 63 -12.80 1.58 1.21
CA ASP A 63 -13.21 1.62 2.61
C ASP A 63 -12.63 2.87 3.27
N GLY A 64 -13.50 3.84 3.56
CA GLY A 64 -13.09 5.19 3.97
C GLY A 64 -12.09 5.81 2.99
N ALA A 65 -10.94 6.25 3.51
CA ALA A 65 -9.82 6.81 2.75
C ALA A 65 -8.81 5.76 2.24
N THR A 66 -9.27 4.52 2.01
CA THR A 66 -8.41 3.44 1.50
C THR A 66 -9.02 2.80 0.24
N LEU A 67 -8.18 2.62 -0.77
CA LEU A 67 -8.49 1.90 -2.00
C LEU A 67 -7.74 0.57 -2.02
N TYR A 68 -8.47 -0.53 -2.15
CA TYR A 68 -7.93 -1.87 -2.36
C TYR A 68 -8.12 -2.28 -3.81
N LEU A 69 -7.06 -2.74 -4.46
CA LEU A 69 -7.09 -3.31 -5.80
C LEU A 69 -6.56 -4.73 -5.75
N VAL A 70 -7.37 -5.69 -6.21
CA VAL A 70 -6.93 -7.05 -6.47
C VAL A 70 -6.54 -7.14 -7.94
N ILE A 71 -5.35 -7.65 -8.18
CA ILE A 71 -4.67 -7.60 -9.47
C ILE A 71 -4.17 -9.01 -9.81
N GLU A 72 -4.40 -9.41 -11.06
CA GLU A 72 -3.71 -10.52 -11.70
C GLU A 72 -2.47 -9.97 -12.41
N ASP A 73 -1.31 -10.52 -12.11
CA ASP A 73 -0.05 -10.19 -12.77
C ASP A 73 0.25 -11.21 -13.87
N ALA A 74 0.36 -10.76 -15.12
CA ALA A 74 0.70 -11.65 -16.21
C ALA A 74 2.09 -12.30 -16.07
N ALA A 75 3.00 -11.71 -15.29
CA ALA A 75 4.30 -12.32 -14.98
C ALA A 75 4.17 -13.50 -14.00
N ALA A 76 3.05 -13.62 -13.31
CA ALA A 76 2.75 -14.68 -12.36
C ALA A 76 1.24 -15.02 -12.39
N PRO A 77 0.76 -15.72 -13.44
CA PRO A 77 -0.67 -15.87 -13.73
C PRO A 77 -1.47 -16.64 -12.66
N GLU A 78 -0.81 -17.35 -11.75
CA GLU A 78 -1.45 -18.01 -10.60
C GLU A 78 -1.35 -17.19 -9.30
N ALA A 79 -0.65 -16.05 -9.32
CA ALA A 79 -0.47 -15.19 -8.17
C ALA A 79 -1.45 -14.00 -8.23
N LEU A 80 -2.38 -13.96 -7.27
CA LEU A 80 -3.17 -12.77 -7.00
C LEU A 80 -2.37 -11.82 -6.11
N LEU A 81 -2.43 -10.53 -6.44
CA LEU A 81 -1.85 -9.46 -5.66
C LEU A 81 -2.95 -8.52 -5.18
N CYS A 82 -2.81 -8.01 -3.96
CA CYS A 82 -3.62 -6.92 -3.47
C CYS A 82 -2.72 -5.72 -3.20
N ARG A 83 -3.02 -4.59 -3.83
CA ARG A 83 -2.41 -3.29 -3.54
C ARG A 83 -3.45 -2.43 -2.83
N ALA A 84 -3.16 -2.04 -1.60
CA ALA A 84 -3.97 -1.10 -0.84
C ALA A 84 -3.28 0.26 -0.81
N PHE A 85 -4.02 1.31 -1.15
CA PHE A 85 -3.56 2.69 -1.17
C PHE A 85 -4.29 3.45 -0.08
N THR A 86 -3.56 4.04 0.85
CA THR A 86 -4.10 4.81 1.97
C THR A 86 -3.25 6.04 2.23
N GLU A 87 -3.78 7.00 2.96
CA GLU A 87 -2.97 8.11 3.47
C GLU A 87 -2.40 7.79 4.86
N VAL A 88 -1.15 8.20 5.09
CA VAL A 88 -0.44 8.15 6.37
C VAL A 88 0.35 9.45 6.52
N ASN A 89 0.05 10.27 7.53
CA ASN A 89 0.65 11.60 7.73
C ASN A 89 0.69 12.47 6.47
N GLY A 90 -0.42 12.53 5.72
CA GLY A 90 -0.50 13.30 4.46
C GLY A 90 0.24 12.69 3.27
N ARG A 91 0.82 11.48 3.41
CA ARG A 91 1.58 10.79 2.35
C ARG A 91 0.85 9.55 1.85
N LEU A 92 1.01 9.20 0.57
CA LEU A 92 0.55 7.89 0.09
C LEU A 92 1.33 6.82 0.83
N ALA A 93 0.62 5.85 1.36
CA ALA A 93 1.15 4.55 1.62
C ALA A 93 0.50 3.55 0.66
N MET A 94 1.35 2.77 -0.01
CA MET A 94 0.95 1.58 -0.74
C MET A 94 1.37 0.36 0.07
N VAL A 95 0.40 -0.48 0.41
CA VAL A 95 0.59 -1.77 1.05
C VAL A 95 0.34 -2.85 0.02
N SER A 96 1.22 -3.83 -0.02
CA SER A 96 1.17 -4.90 -1.02
C SER A 96 1.13 -6.23 -0.31
N ALA A 97 0.19 -7.07 -0.73
CA ALA A 97 0.07 -8.45 -0.29
C ALA A 97 -0.05 -9.35 -1.51
N SER A 98 0.47 -10.57 -1.41
CA SER A 98 0.29 -11.64 -2.39
C SER A 98 -0.54 -12.77 -1.77
N ALA A 99 -1.34 -13.44 -2.61
CA ALA A 99 -2.03 -14.65 -2.24
C ALA A 99 -1.01 -15.81 -2.12
N ALA A 100 -1.18 -16.64 -1.09
CA ALA A 100 -0.53 -17.93 -1.05
C ALA A 100 -1.20 -18.90 -2.05
N ALA A 101 -0.51 -20.00 -2.38
CA ALA A 101 -1.08 -21.03 -3.24
C ALA A 101 -2.42 -21.56 -2.67
N GLY A 102 -3.47 -21.55 -3.50
CA GLY A 102 -4.83 -21.95 -3.10
C GLY A 102 -5.59 -20.92 -2.25
N GLU A 103 -5.01 -19.75 -2.00
CA GLU A 103 -5.68 -18.67 -1.29
C GLU A 103 -6.59 -17.86 -2.23
N GLY A 104 -7.87 -17.73 -1.87
CA GLY A 104 -8.83 -16.94 -2.63
C GLY A 104 -8.79 -15.45 -2.30
N GLU A 105 -9.39 -14.64 -3.18
CA GLU A 105 -9.51 -13.17 -3.10
C GLU A 105 -9.89 -12.65 -1.71
N ARG A 106 -10.87 -13.28 -1.04
CA ARG A 106 -11.36 -12.85 0.29
C ARG A 106 -10.28 -12.92 1.37
N ALA A 107 -9.44 -13.95 1.35
CA ALA A 107 -8.40 -14.12 2.35
C ALA A 107 -7.25 -13.13 2.11
N LEU A 108 -6.90 -12.91 0.84
CA LEU A 108 -5.97 -11.87 0.42
C LEU A 108 -6.43 -10.46 0.83
N LEU A 109 -7.71 -10.13 0.62
CA LEU A 109 -8.29 -8.84 1.04
C LEU A 109 -8.22 -8.65 2.56
N ARG A 110 -8.63 -9.65 3.35
CA ARG A 110 -8.54 -9.57 4.82
C ARG A 110 -7.11 -9.34 5.31
N ARG A 111 -6.11 -9.95 4.65
CA ARG A 111 -4.70 -9.73 4.97
C ARG A 111 -4.29 -8.27 4.69
N ALA A 112 -4.66 -7.75 3.52
CA ALA A 112 -4.38 -6.36 3.18
C ALA A 112 -5.06 -5.38 4.14
N GLU A 113 -6.32 -5.62 4.52
CA GLU A 113 -7.06 -4.83 5.51
C GLU A 113 -6.36 -4.84 6.88
N ALA A 114 -5.93 -6.01 7.36
CA ALA A 114 -5.20 -6.13 8.61
C ALA A 114 -3.89 -5.33 8.61
N MET A 115 -3.15 -5.36 7.49
CA MET A 115 -1.90 -4.60 7.34
C MET A 115 -2.14 -3.09 7.29
N VAL A 116 -3.16 -2.64 6.54
CA VAL A 116 -3.54 -1.22 6.52
C VAL A 116 -3.97 -0.76 7.92
N GLY A 117 -4.74 -1.58 8.64
CA GLY A 117 -5.12 -1.32 10.03
C GLY A 117 -3.91 -1.17 10.95
N ALA A 118 -2.94 -2.08 10.85
CA ALA A 118 -1.70 -2.02 11.62
C ALA A 118 -0.88 -0.77 11.29
N LEU A 119 -0.74 -0.42 10.00
CA LEU A 119 -0.05 0.79 9.55
C LEU A 119 -0.70 2.06 10.11
N LYS A 120 -2.02 2.16 10.06
CA LYS A 120 -2.77 3.29 10.64
C LYS A 120 -2.62 3.36 12.16
N ALA A 121 -2.61 2.22 12.84
CA ALA A 121 -2.41 2.17 14.29
C ALA A 121 -0.99 2.64 14.69
N VAL A 122 0.04 2.20 13.97
CA VAL A 122 1.42 2.69 14.15
C VAL A 122 1.50 4.20 13.91
N ASN A 123 0.80 4.69 12.88
CA ASN A 123 0.75 6.14 12.60
C ASN A 123 0.13 6.94 13.75
N ALA A 124 -1.02 6.50 14.25
CA ALA A 124 -1.71 7.14 15.37
C ALA A 124 -0.86 7.15 16.65
N VAL A 125 -0.05 6.11 16.87
CA VAL A 125 0.93 6.07 17.97
C VAL A 125 2.03 7.11 17.74
N ALA A 126 2.61 7.19 16.55
CA ALA A 126 3.66 8.16 16.24
C ALA A 126 3.19 9.61 16.43
N GLU A 127 1.97 9.95 15.99
CA GLU A 127 1.36 11.26 16.22
C GLU A 127 1.22 11.59 17.71
N ARG A 128 0.93 10.58 18.55
CA ARG A 128 0.77 10.74 19.99
C ARG A 128 2.09 11.00 20.73
N PHE A 129 3.20 10.45 20.24
CA PHE A 129 4.50 10.57 20.89
C PHE A 129 5.36 11.72 20.36
N GLY A 130 4.98 12.34 19.24
CA GLY A 130 5.67 13.50 18.66
C GLY A 130 7.14 13.21 18.29
N PRO A 131 7.83 14.15 17.61
CA PRO A 131 9.27 14.03 17.44
C PRO A 131 9.96 14.10 18.81
N GLU A 132 10.97 13.25 19.02
CA GLU A 132 11.80 13.28 20.22
C GLU A 132 12.31 14.72 20.46
N PRO A 133 12.12 15.30 21.65
CA PRO A 133 12.55 16.66 21.92
C PRO A 133 14.06 16.76 21.69
N ALA A 134 14.48 17.77 20.93
CA ALA A 134 15.89 17.98 20.60
C ALA A 134 16.75 17.88 21.88
N PRO A 135 17.90 17.18 21.84
CA PRO A 135 18.76 17.04 23.00
C PRO A 135 19.12 18.42 23.53
N ARG A 136 18.84 18.67 24.81
CA ARG A 136 19.14 19.96 25.44
C ARG A 136 20.64 20.24 25.26
N PRO A 137 21.04 21.45 24.84
CA PRO A 137 22.44 21.78 24.75
C PRO A 137 23.07 21.56 26.13
N GLN A 138 24.06 20.66 26.20
CA GLN A 138 24.88 20.52 27.39
C GLN A 138 25.60 21.86 27.57
N ARG A 139 25.27 22.58 28.64
CA ARG A 139 26.06 23.75 29.03
C ARG A 139 27.46 23.24 29.39
N ALA A 140 28.44 23.69 28.61
CA ALA A 140 29.86 23.60 28.96
C ALA A 140 30.17 24.47 30.18
#